data_AF-A0AAD8C7N9-F1
#
_entry.id   AF-A0AAD8C7N9-F1
#
_cell.length_a   1.000
_cell.length_b   1.000
_cell.length_c   1.000
_cell.angle_alpha   90.00
_cell.angle_beta   90.00
_cell.angle_gamma   90.00
#
_symmetry.space_group_name_H-M   'P 1'
#
loop_
_entity.id
_entity.type
_entity.pdbx_description
1 polymer ?
#
loop_
_entity_poly.entity_id
_entity_poly.type
_entity_poly.pdbx_seq_one_letter_code
_entity_poly.pdbx_strand_id
1 'polypeptide(L)'
;MSHLTQAGQSGGECEASGDSIIESYVLFPFSQNRCLTDVQIMDINGTDFNIEMVKTLLLQSRNVPDIATYQMGFKNEESKQIIETEDSQLITGFINYLLNSNFTIVFLKTVSEKSNGSITVNQKEHKMFLQS
;
A
#
# COMPACT_ATOMS: atom_id res chain seq x y z
N MET A 1 0.88 64.37 5.38
CA MET A 1 1.76 64.14 4.21
C MET A 1 3.19 64.21 4.72
N SER A 2 4.05 63.20 4.64
CA SER A 2 3.92 61.82 4.13
C SER A 2 5.00 60.96 4.86
N HIS A 3 5.08 59.62 4.80
CA HIS A 3 4.47 58.62 3.93
C HIS A 3 3.89 57.43 4.73
N LEU A 4 3.17 56.53 4.04
CA LEU A 4 3.03 55.12 4.42
C LEU A 4 4.08 54.32 3.64
N THR A 5 4.91 53.55 4.34
CA THR A 5 5.99 52.70 3.78
C THR A 5 6.24 51.61 4.81
N GLN A 6 6.29 50.32 4.50
CA GLN A 6 5.90 49.56 3.31
C GLN A 6 5.51 48.17 3.83
N ALA A 7 4.74 47.39 3.06
CA ALA A 7 4.41 46.02 3.46
C ALA A 7 5.69 45.23 3.75
N GLY A 8 5.87 44.87 5.02
CA GLY A 8 6.71 43.74 5.41
C GLY A 8 6.01 42.48 4.92
N GLN A 9 6.18 42.16 3.63
CA GLN A 9 6.01 40.79 3.17
C GLN A 9 7.04 39.97 3.95
N SER A 10 6.59 39.39 5.06
CA SER A 10 7.21 38.16 5.55
C SER A 10 7.01 37.18 4.41
N GLY A 11 8.05 37.01 3.61
CA GLY A 11 8.18 35.81 2.81
C GLY A 11 8.07 34.68 3.80
N GLY A 12 6.92 33.99 3.80
CA GLY A 12 6.85 32.66 4.35
C GLY A 12 7.78 31.85 3.48
N GLU A 13 9.04 31.76 3.89
CA GLU A 13 9.95 30.76 3.40
C GLU A 13 9.25 29.44 3.71
N CYS A 14 8.60 28.87 2.70
CA CYS A 14 8.16 27.48 2.78
C CYS A 14 9.44 26.67 2.85
N GLU A 15 9.92 26.45 4.07
CA GLU A 15 10.88 25.43 4.42
C GLU A 15 10.25 24.08 4.12
N ALA A 16 10.21 23.75 2.83
CA ALA A 16 10.05 22.41 2.32
C ALA A 16 11.35 21.66 2.65
N SER A 17 11.58 21.48 3.95
CA SER A 17 12.26 20.30 4.48
C SER A 17 11.67 19.12 3.72
N GLY A 18 12.51 18.40 2.97
CA GLY A 18 12.08 17.32 2.10
C GLY A 18 11.66 16.11 2.91
N ASP A 19 10.54 16.23 3.64
CA ASP A 19 9.99 15.18 4.49
C ASP A 19 9.74 13.97 3.61
N SER A 20 10.65 13.01 3.75
CA SER A 20 10.67 11.75 3.02
C SER A 20 9.68 10.77 3.62
N ILE A 21 8.56 11.30 4.10
CA ILE A 21 7.56 10.71 4.97
C ILE A 21 6.21 11.23 4.50
N ILE A 22 5.24 10.33 4.37
CA ILE A 22 3.83 10.69 4.19
C ILE A 22 3.03 10.18 5.39
N GLU A 23 2.16 11.02 5.96
CA GLU A 23 1.18 10.55 6.93
C GLU A 23 0.10 9.75 6.18
N SER A 24 -0.25 8.56 6.65
CA SER A 24 -1.22 7.69 5.95
C SER A 24 -1.99 6.77 6.89
N TYR A 25 -3.21 6.43 6.49
CA TYR A 25 -3.98 5.39 7.17
C TYR A 25 -3.49 4.00 6.78
N VAL A 26 -3.25 3.15 7.77
CA VAL A 26 -2.81 1.76 7.61
C VAL A 26 -3.74 0.83 8.36
N LEU A 27 -4.22 -0.22 7.69
CA LEU A 27 -4.99 -1.32 8.28
C LEU A 27 -4.10 -2.56 8.39
N PHE A 28 -3.56 -2.79 9.59
CA PHE A 28 -2.70 -3.92 9.89
C PHE A 28 -3.46 -5.26 9.90
N PRO A 29 -2.83 -6.39 9.51
CA PRO A 29 -3.53 -7.66 9.27
C PRO A 29 -4.14 -8.31 10.53
N PHE A 30 -3.71 -7.88 11.71
CA PHE A 30 -4.22 -8.32 13.01
C PHE A 30 -5.27 -7.35 13.62
N SER A 31 -5.59 -6.24 12.94
CA SER A 31 -6.46 -5.17 13.44
C SER A 31 -7.70 -5.00 12.56
N GLN A 32 -8.85 -4.77 13.18
CA GLN A 32 -10.06 -4.31 12.49
C GLN A 32 -10.09 -2.78 12.31
N ASN A 33 -9.27 -2.05 13.07
CA ASN A 33 -9.20 -0.60 13.03
C ASN A 33 -7.97 -0.15 12.25
N ARG A 34 -8.17 0.82 11.35
CA ARG A 34 -7.05 1.56 10.74
C ARG A 34 -6.40 2.49 11.78
N CYS A 35 -5.10 2.69 11.67
CA CYS A 35 -4.38 3.71 12.42
C CYS A 35 -3.71 4.70 11.46
N LEU A 36 -3.58 5.95 11.89
CA LEU A 36 -2.76 6.95 11.23
C LEU A 36 -1.28 6.69 11.59
N THR A 37 -0.38 6.72 10.62
CA THR A 37 1.05 6.50 10.84
C THR A 37 1.89 7.22 9.79
N ASP A 38 3.11 7.55 10.17
CA ASP A 38 4.15 8.03 9.27
C ASP A 38 4.69 6.88 8.41
N VAL A 39 4.76 7.09 7.10
CA VAL A 39 5.26 6.13 6.11
C VAL A 39 6.46 6.73 5.41
N GLN A 40 7.65 6.21 5.68
CA GLN A 40 8.87 6.65 5.00
C GLN A 40 8.88 6.18 3.55
N ILE A 41 9.15 7.10 2.62
CA ILE A 41 9.19 6.87 1.17
C ILE A 41 10.59 7.03 0.56
N MET A 42 11.51 7.75 1.22
CA MET A 42 12.91 7.90 0.78
C MET A 42 13.88 7.82 1.97
N ASP A 43 15.12 7.44 1.69
CA ASP A 43 16.22 7.39 2.65
C ASP A 43 16.85 8.78 2.91
N ILE A 44 17.78 8.87 3.87
CA ILE A 44 18.47 10.13 4.23
C ILE A 44 19.31 10.74 3.09
N ASN A 45 19.58 9.97 2.02
CA ASN A 45 20.33 10.39 0.84
C ASN A 45 19.39 10.72 -0.35
N GLY A 46 18.07 10.64 -0.17
CA GLY A 46 17.07 10.83 -1.24
C GLY A 46 16.86 9.59 -2.12
N THR A 47 17.28 8.41 -1.67
CA THR A 47 17.07 7.13 -2.37
C THR A 47 15.65 6.64 -2.13
N ASP A 48 14.90 6.37 -3.20
CA ASP A 48 13.53 5.85 -3.12
C ASP A 48 13.49 4.45 -2.50
N PHE A 49 12.47 4.21 -1.67
CA PHE A 49 12.20 2.90 -1.10
C PHE A 49 11.39 2.04 -2.08
N ASN A 50 11.72 0.76 -2.14
CA ASN A 50 10.82 -0.21 -2.74
C ASN A 50 9.67 -0.56 -1.76
N ILE A 51 8.61 -1.14 -2.30
CA ILE A 51 7.45 -1.59 -1.54
C ILE A 51 7.85 -2.59 -0.43
N GLU A 52 8.84 -3.45 -0.67
CA GLU A 52 9.35 -4.39 0.34
C GLU A 52 9.87 -3.69 1.60
N MET A 53 10.67 -2.63 1.44
CA MET A 53 11.23 -1.84 2.53
C MET A 53 10.13 -1.11 3.31
N VAL A 54 9.19 -0.45 2.61
CA VAL A 54 8.06 0.25 3.24
C VAL A 54 7.17 -0.73 4.02
N LYS A 55 6.81 -1.86 3.40
CA LYS A 55 6.07 -2.97 4.03
C LYS A 55 6.78 -3.47 5.29
N THR A 56 8.09 -3.69 5.20
CA THR A 56 8.90 -4.23 6.30
C THR A 56 8.94 -3.27 7.48
N LEU A 57 9.21 -1.99 7.25
CA LEU A 57 9.22 -0.96 8.31
C LEU A 57 7.86 -0.85 9.01
N LEU A 58 6.77 -0.79 8.23
CA LEU A 58 5.42 -0.73 8.78
C LEU A 58 5.09 -1.95 9.65
N LEU A 59 5.35 -3.16 9.16
CA LEU A 59 5.02 -4.39 9.89
C LEU A 59 5.95 -4.63 11.09
N GLN A 60 7.23 -4.26 11.01
CA GLN A 60 8.15 -4.30 12.15
C GLN A 60 7.74 -3.32 13.26
N SER A 61 7.27 -2.12 12.92
CA SER A 61 6.79 -1.12 13.91
C SER A 61 5.66 -1.65 14.82
N ARG A 62 4.94 -2.69 14.37
CA ARG A 62 3.85 -3.35 15.11
C ARG A 62 4.18 -4.77 15.58
N ASN A 63 5.44 -5.20 15.49
CA ASN A 63 5.91 -6.55 15.85
C ASN A 63 5.14 -7.67 15.13
N VAL A 64 4.78 -7.47 13.84
CA VAL A 64 4.06 -8.49 13.06
C VAL A 64 5.06 -9.59 12.63
N PRO A 65 4.84 -10.86 13.01
CA PRO A 65 5.65 -11.97 12.52
C PRO A 65 5.36 -12.25 11.04
N ASP A 66 6.21 -13.05 10.39
CA ASP A 66 5.96 -13.60 9.05
C ASP A 66 5.68 -12.55 7.96
N ILE A 67 6.39 -11.42 8.01
CA ILE A 67 6.28 -10.26 7.09
C ILE A 67 6.22 -10.67 5.60
N ALA A 68 7.00 -11.68 5.20
CA ALA A 68 7.03 -12.21 3.83
C ALA A 68 5.72 -12.88 3.37
N THR A 69 4.82 -13.24 4.30
CA THR A 69 3.47 -13.78 3.99
C THR A 69 2.45 -12.69 3.70
N TYR A 70 2.86 -11.43 3.72
CA TYR A 70 2.03 -10.28 3.41
C TYR A 70 2.50 -9.57 2.14
N GLN A 71 1.53 -9.20 1.30
CA GLN A 71 1.66 -8.28 0.18
C GLN A 71 1.04 -6.95 0.58
N MET A 72 1.67 -5.85 0.22
CA MET A 72 1.13 -4.51 0.45
C MET A 72 0.18 -4.12 -0.69
N GLY A 73 -0.83 -3.30 -0.38
CA GLY A 73 -1.71 -2.72 -1.39
C GLY A 73 -2.32 -1.41 -0.93
N PHE A 74 -2.79 -0.62 -1.89
CA PHE A 74 -3.48 0.64 -1.65
C PHE A 74 -4.96 0.49 -1.92
N LYS A 75 -5.77 0.50 -0.87
CA LYS A 75 -7.23 0.45 -0.97
C LYS A 75 -7.77 1.87 -1.13
N ASN A 76 -8.46 2.15 -2.23
CA ASN A 76 -9.21 3.39 -2.40
C ASN A 76 -10.46 3.35 -1.51
N GLU A 77 -10.69 4.37 -0.69
CA GLU A 77 -11.81 4.37 0.26
C GLU A 77 -13.16 4.81 -0.35
N GLU A 78 -13.18 5.30 -1.59
CA GLU A 78 -14.43 5.65 -2.29
C GLU A 78 -14.91 4.46 -3.14
N SER A 79 -14.07 3.96 -4.05
CA SER A 79 -14.40 2.85 -4.95
C SER A 79 -14.27 1.46 -4.32
N LYS A 80 -13.63 1.37 -3.15
CA LYS A 80 -13.25 0.12 -2.45
C LYS A 80 -12.35 -0.83 -3.26
N GLN A 81 -11.84 -0.40 -4.41
CA GLN A 81 -10.84 -1.15 -5.18
C GLN A 81 -9.49 -1.14 -4.48
N ILE A 82 -8.72 -2.20 -4.66
CA ILE A 82 -7.35 -2.34 -4.12
C ILE A 82 -6.39 -2.38 -5.30
N ILE A 83 -5.38 -1.50 -5.26
CA ILE A 83 -4.20 -1.58 -6.10
C ILE A 83 -3.20 -2.47 -5.37
N GLU A 84 -3.06 -3.70 -5.83
CA GLU A 84 -2.00 -4.59 -5.37
C GLU A 84 -0.63 -4.09 -5.84
N THR A 85 0.39 -4.29 -5.01
CA THR A 85 1.77 -3.89 -5.32
C THR A 85 2.70 -5.10 -5.31
N GLU A 86 3.80 -4.98 -6.05
CA GLU A 86 4.90 -5.96 -6.05
C GLU A 86 6.08 -5.42 -5.23
N ASP A 87 6.74 -6.29 -4.47
CA ASP A 87 7.81 -5.92 -3.53
C ASP A 87 8.98 -5.15 -4.17
N SER A 88 9.26 -5.40 -5.45
CA SER A 88 10.30 -4.74 -6.24
C SER A 88 9.92 -3.36 -6.78
N GLN A 89 8.64 -2.98 -6.73
CA GLN A 89 8.19 -1.68 -7.22
C GLN A 89 8.66 -0.55 -6.31
N LEU A 90 8.94 0.61 -6.90
CA LEU A 90 9.36 1.83 -6.22
C LEU A 90 8.15 2.62 -5.72
N ILE A 91 8.17 3.11 -4.47
CA ILE A 91 7.00 3.80 -3.92
C ILE A 91 6.80 5.20 -4.53
N THR A 92 7.85 5.87 -5.04
CA THR A 92 7.65 7.10 -5.83
C THR A 92 6.80 6.87 -7.08
N GLY A 93 6.79 5.66 -7.64
CA GLY A 93 5.92 5.26 -8.75
C GLY A 93 4.43 5.42 -8.44
N PHE A 94 4.05 5.46 -7.15
CA PHE A 94 2.68 5.66 -6.68
C PHE A 94 2.39 7.06 -6.13
N ILE A 95 3.37 7.99 -6.06
CA ILE A 95 3.19 9.31 -5.43
C ILE A 95 1.97 10.07 -5.94
N ASN A 96 1.71 10.06 -7.25
CA ASN A 96 0.52 10.72 -7.81
C ASN A 96 -0.79 10.14 -7.26
N TYR A 97 -0.86 8.83 -7.00
CA TYR A 97 -2.01 8.21 -6.35
C TYR A 97 -2.06 8.58 -4.86
N LEU A 98 -0.93 8.48 -4.15
CA LEU A 98 -0.82 8.71 -2.71
C LEU A 98 -1.18 10.16 -2.33
N LEU A 99 -0.83 11.15 -3.16
CA LEU A 99 -1.11 12.57 -2.89
C LEU A 99 -2.52 13.02 -3.30
N ASN A 100 -3.20 12.32 -4.23
CA ASN A 100 -4.47 12.77 -4.82
C ASN A 100 -5.67 11.85 -4.53
N SER A 101 -5.48 10.75 -3.80
CA SER A 101 -6.54 9.77 -3.50
C SER A 101 -6.83 9.69 -2.01
N ASN A 102 -8.08 9.47 -1.63
CA ASN A 102 -8.42 9.00 -0.29
C ASN A 102 -8.19 7.48 -0.22
N PHE A 103 -7.08 7.06 0.38
CA PHE A 103 -6.67 5.65 0.43
C PHE A 103 -6.38 5.16 1.85
N THR A 104 -6.21 3.85 1.98
CA THR A 104 -5.69 3.19 3.18
C THR A 104 -4.75 2.07 2.73
N ILE A 105 -3.55 2.02 3.30
CA ILE A 105 -2.61 0.91 3.09
C ILE A 105 -3.19 -0.33 3.76
N VAL A 106 -3.23 -1.43 3.01
CA VAL A 106 -3.72 -2.73 3.48
C VAL A 106 -2.66 -3.79 3.27
N PHE A 107 -2.69 -4.83 4.10
CA PHE A 107 -1.84 -6.02 3.95
C PHE A 107 -2.70 -7.23 3.59
N LEU A 108 -2.45 -7.78 2.41
CA LEU A 108 -3.11 -8.98 1.89
C LEU A 108 -2.25 -10.19 2.22
N LYS A 109 -2.85 -11.28 2.69
CA LYS A 109 -2.09 -12.51 2.95
C LYS A 109 -1.81 -13.20 1.62
N THR A 110 -0.54 -13.45 1.31
CA THR A 110 -0.16 -14.23 0.13
C THR A 110 -0.53 -15.69 0.37
N VAL A 111 -1.53 -16.18 -0.37
CA VAL A 111 -1.81 -17.62 -0.42
C VAL A 111 -0.69 -18.29 -1.18
N SER A 112 0.28 -18.85 -0.45
CA SER A 112 1.27 -19.79 -0.97
C SER A 112 0.62 -21.13 -1.34
N GLU A 113 -0.31 -21.10 -2.29
CA GLU A 113 -0.92 -22.27 -2.91
C GLU A 113 -0.45 -22.41 -4.36
N LYS A 114 0.80 -22.89 -4.53
CA LYS A 114 1.10 -23.74 -5.68
C LYS A 114 0.43 -25.10 -5.45
N SER A 115 -0.90 -25.12 -5.56
CA SER A 115 -1.70 -26.33 -5.52
C SER A 115 -1.47 -27.12 -6.81
N ASN A 116 -0.35 -27.86 -6.83
CA ASN A 116 0.10 -28.77 -7.88
C ASN A 116 -0.75 -30.07 -7.90
N GLY A 117 -2.07 -29.94 -7.68
CA GLY A 117 -3.06 -31.00 -7.74
C GLY A 117 -3.63 -31.10 -9.15
N SER A 118 -3.09 -32.01 -9.95
CA SER A 118 -3.58 -32.29 -11.31
C SER A 118 -5.07 -32.68 -11.29
N ILE A 119 -5.94 -31.80 -11.79
CA ILE A 119 -7.37 -32.09 -11.92
C ILE A 119 -7.57 -33.03 -13.10
N THR A 120 -7.46 -34.33 -12.86
CA THR A 120 -7.93 -35.35 -13.80
C THR A 120 -9.46 -35.37 -13.74
N VAL A 121 -10.10 -34.58 -14.60
CA VAL A 121 -11.56 -34.52 -14.74
C VAL A 121 -12.06 -35.81 -15.37
N ASN A 122 -12.30 -36.84 -14.54
CA ASN A 122 -12.90 -38.10 -15.01
C ASN A 122 -14.42 -37.94 -15.10
N GLN A 123 -14.88 -37.20 -16.11
CA GLN A 123 -16.30 -37.03 -16.41
C GLN A 123 -16.77 -38.00 -17.50
N LYS A 124 -17.93 -38.62 -17.22
CA LYS A 124 -18.98 -38.99 -18.19
C LYS A 124 -18.78 -40.26 -19.03
N GLU A 125 -19.37 -41.35 -18.56
CA GLU A 125 -20.31 -42.17 -19.35
C GLU A 125 -21.44 -42.70 -18.45
N HIS A 126 -22.52 -41.93 -18.32
CA HIS A 126 -23.81 -42.45 -17.85
C HIS A 126 -24.70 -42.60 -19.09
N LYS A 127 -24.58 -43.73 -19.79
CA LYS A 127 -25.47 -44.10 -20.89
C LYS A 127 -26.77 -44.64 -20.30
N MET A 128 -27.90 -44.02 -20.68
CA MET A 128 -29.20 -44.69 -20.67
C MET A 128 -29.25 -45.79 -21.75
N PHE A 129 -30.34 -46.56 -21.77
CA PHE A 129 -30.61 -47.80 -22.54
C PHE A 129 -30.24 -49.09 -21.76
N LEU A 130 -31.05 -50.17 -21.76
CA LEU A 130 -32.30 -50.45 -22.48
C LEU A 130 -33.24 -51.35 -21.63
N GLN A 131 -34.45 -51.56 -22.13
CA GLN A 131 -35.57 -52.35 -21.59
C GLN A 131 -35.24 -53.76 -21.06
N SER A 132 -35.97 -54.20 -20.03
CA SER A 132 -36.78 -55.44 -19.99
C SER A 132 -37.76 -55.39 -18.82
#